data_AF-A0A2P6Q3F9-F1
#
_entry.id   AF-A0A2P6Q3F9-F1
#
_cell.length_a   1.000
_cell.length_b   1.000
_cell.length_c   1.000
_cell.angle_alpha   90.00
_cell.angle_beta   90.00
_cell.angle_gamma   90.00
#
_symmetry.space_group_name_H-M   'P 1'
#
loop_
_entity.id
_entity.type
_entity.pdbx_description
1 polymer ?
#
loop_
_entity_poly.entity_id
_entity_poly.type
_entity_poly.pdbx_seq_one_letter_code
_entity_poly.pdbx_strand_id
1 'polypeptide(L)'
;MQSHDQDALFGAEKKDIPLDFSTMSYTHLVEILVRYLQQKRYVVVLDDVWDIDLWKQIHVAFPDGRNGSRVMLATRKEDVASFSFGVEKLSSPC
;
A
#
# COMPACT_ATOMS: atom_id res chain seq x y z
N MET A 1 -11.15 25.81 28.24
CA MET A 1 -9.94 26.44 27.68
C MET A 1 -9.36 25.45 26.69
N GLN A 2 -9.27 25.91 25.44
CA GLN A 2 -9.04 25.20 24.17
C GLN A 2 -7.90 24.15 24.15
N SER A 3 -8.13 23.09 23.35
CA SER A 3 -7.25 22.60 22.26
C SER A 3 -7.94 21.35 21.68
N HIS A 4 -8.99 21.43 20.86
CA HIS A 4 -8.99 21.74 19.43
C HIS A 4 -7.74 21.32 18.61
N ASP A 5 -8.06 20.57 17.56
CA ASP A 5 -7.36 20.37 16.29
C ASP A 5 -6.27 19.28 16.26
N GLN A 6 -6.72 18.06 15.97
CA GLN A 6 -5.99 17.16 15.08
C GLN A 6 -6.89 16.81 13.89
N ASP A 7 -7.04 17.85 13.07
CA ASP A 7 -7.13 17.82 11.61
C ASP A 7 -7.24 16.45 10.94
N ALA A 8 -8.46 16.18 10.49
CA ALA A 8 -8.72 16.04 9.06
C ALA A 8 -7.67 15.27 8.23
N LEU A 9 -7.33 14.06 8.66
CA LEU A 9 -6.55 13.14 7.83
C LEU A 9 -7.50 12.17 7.14
N PHE A 10 -7.67 12.37 5.84
CA PHE A 10 -8.53 11.63 4.91
C PHE A 10 -10.04 11.92 5.00
N GLY A 11 -10.48 12.92 4.24
CA GLY A 11 -11.81 12.94 3.64
C GLY A 11 -11.98 11.79 2.65
N ALA A 12 -12.09 10.56 3.15
CA ALA A 12 -12.59 9.45 2.37
C ALA A 12 -14.11 9.46 2.48
N GLU A 13 -14.80 9.62 1.35
CA GLU A 13 -16.21 9.24 1.27
C GLU A 13 -16.35 7.82 1.85
N LYS A 14 -17.02 7.68 3.00
CA LYS A 14 -17.43 6.39 3.55
C LYS A 14 -18.56 5.86 2.67
N LYS A 15 -18.21 5.39 1.47
CA LYS A 15 -19.05 4.43 0.75
C LYS A 15 -18.98 3.16 1.60
N ASP A 16 -20.12 2.73 2.12
CA ASP A 16 -20.28 1.57 2.98
C ASP A 16 -19.34 0.46 2.53
N ILE A 17 -18.26 0.24 3.28
CA ILE A 17 -17.31 -0.84 3.03
C ILE A 17 -18.05 -2.11 3.44
N PRO A 18 -18.49 -2.99 2.52
CA PRO A 18 -19.25 -4.15 2.91
C PRO A 18 -18.31 -5.19 3.51
N LEU A 19 -18.75 -5.74 4.64
CA LEU A 19 -18.46 -7.06 5.19
C LEU A 19 -16.97 -7.46 5.36
N ASP A 20 -16.59 -7.49 6.63
CA ASP A 20 -15.56 -8.34 7.25
C ASP A 20 -14.56 -9.02 6.30
N PHE A 21 -13.49 -8.27 5.98
CA PHE A 21 -12.34 -8.76 5.21
C PHE A 21 -11.72 -10.05 5.77
N SER A 22 -11.97 -10.41 7.04
CA SER A 22 -11.42 -11.63 7.64
C SER A 22 -12.00 -12.92 7.05
N THR A 23 -13.17 -12.86 6.41
CA THR A 23 -13.85 -14.01 5.81
C THR A 23 -13.64 -14.13 4.29
N MET A 24 -13.06 -13.10 3.66
CA MET A 24 -12.89 -13.05 2.20
C MET A 24 -11.70 -13.89 1.73
N SER A 25 -11.84 -14.47 0.53
CA SER A 25 -10.71 -15.12 -0.14
C SER A 25 -9.66 -14.09 -0.56
N TYR A 26 -8.41 -14.53 -0.65
CA TYR A 26 -7.31 -13.73 -1.18
C TYR A 26 -7.65 -13.08 -2.53
N THR A 27 -8.21 -13.86 -3.46
CA THR A 27 -8.58 -13.37 -4.80
C THR A 27 -9.61 -12.25 -4.74
N HIS A 28 -10.62 -12.36 -3.87
CA HIS A 28 -11.61 -11.29 -3.71
C HIS A 28 -10.99 -10.01 -3.13
N LEU A 29 -10.06 -10.13 -2.17
CA LEU A 29 -9.34 -8.98 -1.61
C LEU A 29 -8.52 -8.26 -2.69
N VAL A 30 -7.81 -9.02 -3.52
CA VAL A 30 -7.04 -8.47 -4.66
C VAL A 30 -7.97 -7.77 -5.63
N GLU A 31 -9.09 -8.39 -6.03
CA GLU A 31 -10.04 -7.78 -6.97
C GLU A 31 -10.64 -6.47 -6.44
N ILE A 32 -11.01 -6.42 -5.16
CA ILE A 32 -11.53 -5.22 -4.52
C ILE A 32 -10.47 -4.11 -4.55
N LEU A 33 -9.24 -4.44 -4.16
CA LEU A 33 -8.15 -3.46 -4.09
C LEU A 33 -7.76 -2.94 -5.48
N VAL A 34 -7.66 -3.81 -6.48
CA VAL A 34 -7.39 -3.41 -7.87
C VAL A 34 -8.48 -2.48 -8.38
N ARG A 35 -9.76 -2.86 -8.23
CA ARG A 35 -10.90 -2.01 -8.67
C ARG A 35 -10.90 -0.65 -8.00
N TYR A 36 -10.55 -0.61 -6.70
CA TYR A 36 -10.48 0.63 -5.95
C TYR A 36 -9.32 1.54 -6.42
N LEU A 37 -8.15 0.97 -6.67
CA LEU A 37 -6.92 1.72 -7.00
C LEU A 37 -6.78 2.08 -8.48
N GLN A 38 -7.40 1.32 -9.40
CA GLN A 38 -7.16 1.42 -10.85
C GLN A 38 -7.35 2.84 -11.45
N GLN A 39 -8.17 3.68 -10.85
CA GLN A 39 -8.42 5.06 -11.32
C GLN A 39 -7.98 6.13 -10.32
N LYS A 40 -7.22 5.75 -9.29
CA LYS A 40 -6.73 6.67 -8.25
C LYS A 40 -5.22 6.80 -8.36
N ARG A 41 -4.71 7.98 -7.98
CA ARG A 41 -3.30 8.13 -7.66
C ARG A 41 -3.13 7.82 -6.18
N TYR A 42 -2.22 6.90 -5.84
CA TYR A 42 -2.05 6.43 -4.46
C TYR A 42 -0.59 6.42 -4.00
N VAL A 43 -0.41 6.54 -2.69
CA VAL A 43 0.83 6.20 -1.99
C VAL A 43 0.46 5.21 -0.91
N VAL A 44 0.98 3.98 -1.00
CA VAL A 44 0.76 2.93 0.00
C VAL A 44 2.07 2.70 0.73
N VAL A 45 2.03 2.74 2.06
CA VAL A 45 3.19 2.44 2.91
C VAL A 45 2.97 1.10 3.58
N LEU A 46 3.84 0.15 3.30
CA LEU A 46 3.89 -1.16 3.92
C LEU A 46 5.00 -1.13 4.96
N ASP A 47 4.62 -0.99 6.22
CA ASP A 47 5.56 -0.90 7.33
C ASP A 47 5.95 -2.29 7.86
N ASP A 48 7.18 -2.38 8.38
CA ASP A 48 7.77 -3.57 9.00
C ASP A 48 7.66 -4.85 8.16
N VAL A 49 8.22 -4.84 6.94
CA VAL A 49 8.24 -6.03 6.07
C VAL A 49 9.46 -6.91 6.34
N TRP A 50 9.24 -8.19 6.64
CA TRP A 50 10.28 -9.15 7.00
C TRP A 50 10.65 -10.15 5.89
N ASP A 51 9.78 -10.30 4.89
CA ASP A 51 9.92 -11.29 3.84
C ASP A 51 9.63 -10.68 2.47
N ILE A 52 10.50 -10.99 1.51
CA ILE A 52 10.36 -10.61 0.10
C ILE A 52 9.15 -11.31 -0.53
N ASP A 53 8.81 -12.51 -0.08
CA ASP A 53 7.69 -13.27 -0.61
C ASP A 53 6.34 -12.56 -0.37
N LEU A 54 6.26 -11.70 0.66
CA LEU A 54 5.12 -10.80 0.86
C LEU A 54 4.87 -9.97 -0.40
N TRP A 55 5.89 -9.27 -0.92
CA TRP A 55 5.74 -8.44 -2.13
C TRP A 55 5.37 -9.29 -3.35
N LYS A 56 6.03 -10.44 -3.54
CA LYS A 56 5.73 -11.33 -4.67
C LYS A 56 4.27 -11.75 -4.70
N GLN A 57 3.63 -11.89 -3.54
CA GLN A 57 2.21 -12.20 -3.47
C GLN A 57 1.36 -10.95 -3.73
N ILE A 58 1.57 -9.87 -2.97
CA ILE A 58 0.61 -8.76 -2.93
C ILE A 58 0.77 -7.72 -4.05
N HIS A 59 1.91 -7.68 -4.75
CA HIS A 59 2.18 -6.64 -5.76
C HIS A 59 1.11 -6.58 -6.87
N VAL A 60 0.49 -7.72 -7.19
CA VAL A 60 -0.58 -7.84 -8.19
C VAL A 60 -1.82 -7.01 -7.86
N ALA A 61 -1.99 -6.63 -6.59
CA ALA A 61 -3.12 -5.83 -6.13
C ALA A 61 -2.91 -4.32 -6.36
N PHE A 62 -1.70 -3.89 -6.75
CA PHE A 62 -1.33 -2.50 -6.97
C PHE A 62 -1.16 -2.22 -8.47
N PRO A 63 -2.22 -1.77 -9.17
CA PRO A 63 -2.14 -1.49 -10.60
C PRO A 63 -1.21 -0.30 -10.89
N ASP A 64 -0.27 -0.47 -11.83
CA ASP A 64 0.53 0.65 -12.35
C ASP A 64 -0.25 1.41 -13.43
N GLY A 65 -0.94 2.47 -13.01
CA GLY A 65 -1.63 3.38 -13.91
C GLY A 65 -0.71 4.42 -14.57
N ARG A 66 0.61 4.37 -14.36
CA ARG A 66 1.60 5.39 -14.77
C ARG A 66 1.20 6.82 -14.39
N ASN A 67 0.44 6.95 -13.32
CA ASN A 67 -0.14 8.21 -12.84
C ASN A 67 0.60 8.78 -11.62
N GLY A 68 1.84 8.34 -11.40
CA GLY A 68 2.64 8.73 -10.23
C GLY A 68 2.21 8.02 -8.94
N SER A 69 1.54 6.86 -9.03
CA SER A 69 1.31 6.00 -7.87
C SER A 69 2.61 5.38 -7.37
N ARG A 70 2.69 5.14 -6.05
CA ARG A 70 3.89 4.64 -5.37
C ARG A 70 3.50 3.63 -4.29
N VAL A 71 4.30 2.58 -4.14
CA VAL A 71 4.30 1.71 -2.96
C VAL A 71 5.66 1.85 -2.29
N MET A 72 5.65 2.20 -1.01
CA MET A 72 6.84 2.34 -0.18
C MET A 72 6.86 1.17 0.80
N LEU A 73 7.99 0.47 0.87
CA LEU A 73 8.23 -0.62 1.81
C LEU A 73 9.20 -0.10 2.87
N ALA A 74 8.81 -0.16 4.14
CA ALA A 74 9.72 0.05 5.25
C ALA A 74 10.07 -1.32 5.85
N THR A 75 11.37 -1.57 6.01
CA THR A 75 11.90 -2.84 6.52
C THR A 75 13.14 -2.57 7.35
N ARG A 76 13.39 -3.44 8.33
CA ARG A 76 14.63 -3.46 9.13
C ARG A 76 15.66 -4.44 8.57
N LYS A 77 15.31 -5.23 7.57
CA LYS A 77 16.18 -6.26 7.02
C LYS A 77 16.83 -5.83 5.72
N GLU A 78 18.15 -5.94 5.66
CA GLU A 78 18.95 -5.52 4.52
C GLU A 78 18.70 -6.37 3.26
N ASP A 79 18.42 -7.68 3.44
CA ASP A 79 18.08 -8.60 2.34
C ASP A 79 16.78 -8.17 1.64
N VAL A 80 15.76 -7.78 2.42
CA VAL A 80 14.50 -7.23 1.92
C VAL A 80 14.76 -5.87 1.26
N ALA A 81 15.50 -4.95 1.91
CA ALA A 81 15.77 -3.63 1.35
C ALA A 81 16.58 -3.68 0.04
N SER A 82 17.44 -4.69 -0.11
CA SER A 82 18.31 -4.85 -1.28
C SER A 82 17.64 -5.54 -2.45
N PHE A 83 16.48 -6.18 -2.22
CA PHE A 83 15.76 -6.93 -3.25
C PHE A 83 15.32 -6.03 -4.41
N SER A 84 15.37 -6.59 -5.62
CA SER A 84 14.86 -5.92 -6.81
C SER A 84 13.35 -6.12 -6.88
N PHE A 85 12.59 -5.16 -6.36
CA PHE A 85 11.13 -5.16 -6.42
C PHE A 85 10.57 -4.82 -7.81
N GLY A 86 11.44 -4.61 -8.82
CA GLY A 86 11.05 -4.10 -10.13
C GLY A 86 10.68 -2.62 -10.13
N VAL A 87 11.22 -1.85 -9.17
CA VAL A 87 10.95 -0.42 -8.94
C VAL A 87 12.27 0.33 -8.79
N GLU A 88 12.32 1.62 -9.13
CA GLU A 88 13.53 2.45 -8.95
C GLU A 88 13.96 2.46 -7.48
N LYS A 89 15.21 2.07 -7.24
CA LYS A 89 15.83 2.04 -5.92
C LYS A 89 16.08 3.47 -5.46
N LEU A 90 15.43 3.90 -4.37
CA LEU A 90 15.82 5.13 -3.67
C LEU A 90 16.90 4.77 -2.65
N SER A 91 18.10 4.45 -3.11
CA SER A 91 19.27 4.48 -2.24
C SER A 91 19.73 5.92 -2.12
N SER A 92 19.40 6.60 -1.01
CA SER A 92 20.08 7.84 -0.63
C SER A 92 21.50 7.48 -0.19
N PRO A 93 22.56 7.96 -0.85
CA PRO A 93 23.90 7.90 -0.28
C PRO A 93 23.94 8.89 0.89
N CYS A 94 24.37 8.41 2.05
CA CYS A 94 24.91 9.29 3.09
C CYS A 94 26.27 9.83 2.64
#